data_AF-A2DXA2-F1
#
_entry.id   AF-A2DXA2-F1
#
_cell.length_a   1.000
_cell.length_b   1.000
_cell.length_c   1.000
_cell.angle_alpha   90.00
_cell.angle_beta   90.00
_cell.angle_gamma   90.00
#
_symmetry.space_group_name_H-M   'P 1'
#
loop_
_entity.id
_entity.type
_entity.pdbx_description
1 polymer ?
#
loop_
_entity_poly.entity_id
_entity_poly.type
_entity_poly.pdbx_seq_one_letter_code
_entity_poly.pdbx_strand_id
1 'polypeptide(L)'
;MLKKISEACGLSSVPLTKGDIKKYENIPRFTYRCNFQAIQPGNITSDSGWGCCYRSAQGLIASYFLNYAPVDAEYFFTVFNEIPMFSLFEDRVEMPFSIQNLVYRSELFGVKPGTWAKPSQLAATIESIFKDLKLSVLISKDSNIIPEDVKTMRAPFLLLIPILLGMKDVEQKFIPFIKYTFQRPEFLGAVSGSSDFSYFLVGLSEDQNVVYFDPHVTKQAVASSFDHSEFFEVPPRGIKMKSLNPSFLLGFFCSSTENAISLIEDITKLKDSPITFSEIRKDLVDQVLDIDDIDL
;
A
#
# COMPACT_ATOMS: atom_id res chain seq x y z
N MET A 1 18.43 -22.78 1.07
CA MET A 1 18.26 -21.72 2.09
C MET A 1 16.96 -20.93 1.93
N LEU A 2 16.49 -20.69 0.69
CA LEU A 2 15.22 -19.98 0.39
C LEU A 2 13.93 -20.67 0.88
N LYS A 3 13.95 -21.98 1.15
CA LYS A 3 12.79 -22.72 1.72
C LYS A 3 12.54 -22.45 3.21
N LYS A 4 13.54 -21.95 3.96
CA LYS A 4 13.46 -21.82 5.42
C LYS A 4 12.89 -20.50 5.93
N ILE A 5 12.72 -19.48 5.07
CA ILE A 5 12.13 -18.19 5.49
C ILE A 5 10.61 -18.17 5.24
N SER A 6 10.09 -18.88 4.24
CA SER A 6 8.64 -19.00 4.05
C SER A 6 7.95 -19.78 5.17
N GLU A 7 8.66 -20.71 5.83
CA GLU A 7 8.15 -21.48 6.97
C GLU A 7 8.17 -20.70 8.29
N ALA A 8 8.98 -19.63 8.40
CA ALA A 8 9.10 -18.83 9.62
C ALA A 8 7.86 -17.98 9.93
N CYS A 9 6.94 -17.84 8.98
CA CYS A 9 5.76 -16.98 9.09
C CYS A 9 4.41 -17.73 9.12
N GLY A 10 4.41 -19.07 9.06
CA GLY A 10 3.18 -19.87 9.18
C GLY A 10 2.15 -19.70 8.05
N LEU A 11 2.44 -18.94 7.00
CA LEU A 11 1.55 -18.79 5.85
C LEU A 11 1.74 -19.96 4.89
N SER A 12 0.83 -20.93 4.95
CA SER A 12 0.78 -22.00 3.95
C SER A 12 0.38 -21.41 2.60
N SER A 13 1.36 -21.17 1.71
CA SER A 13 1.09 -20.70 0.35
C SER A 13 0.14 -21.66 -0.35
N VAL A 14 -0.88 -21.13 -1.02
CA VAL A 14 -1.74 -21.90 -1.91
C VAL A 14 -1.23 -21.78 -3.35
N PRO A 15 -1.22 -22.89 -4.12
CA PRO A 15 -0.87 -22.84 -5.53
C PRO A 15 -1.79 -21.89 -6.29
N LEU A 16 -1.22 -21.17 -7.26
CA LEU A 16 -1.97 -20.33 -8.21
C LEU A 16 -2.06 -21.03 -9.56
N THR A 17 -3.14 -20.79 -10.30
CA THR A 17 -3.24 -21.28 -11.69
C THR A 17 -2.29 -20.50 -12.61
N LYS A 18 -2.05 -21.02 -13.82
CA LYS A 18 -1.32 -20.25 -14.84
C LYS A 18 -2.06 -18.96 -15.23
N GLY A 19 -3.40 -18.98 -15.20
CA GLY A 19 -4.24 -17.82 -15.45
C GLY A 19 -4.05 -16.74 -14.39
N ASP A 20 -4.05 -17.14 -13.11
CA ASP A 20 -3.77 -16.24 -11.99
C ASP A 20 -2.38 -15.60 -12.12
N ILE A 21 -1.33 -16.40 -12.39
CA ILE A 21 0.04 -15.86 -12.51
C ILE A 21 0.11 -14.82 -13.63
N LYS A 22 -0.47 -15.13 -14.80
CA LYS A 22 -0.47 -14.24 -15.95
C LYS A 22 -1.23 -12.93 -15.67
N LYS A 23 -2.37 -13.00 -14.99
CA LYS A 23 -3.18 -11.83 -14.62
C LYS A 23 -2.39 -10.77 -13.84
N TYR A 24 -1.44 -11.21 -13.00
CA TYR A 24 -0.67 -10.35 -12.12
C TYR A 24 0.77 -10.10 -12.59
N GLU A 25 1.16 -10.57 -13.78
CA GLU A 25 2.56 -10.56 -14.24
C GLU A 25 3.12 -9.15 -14.46
N ASN A 26 2.27 -8.17 -14.76
CA ASN A 26 2.64 -6.79 -15.06
C ASN A 26 2.56 -5.84 -13.86
N ILE A 27 2.32 -6.35 -12.65
CA ILE A 27 2.30 -5.51 -11.44
C ILE A 27 3.72 -5.39 -10.89
N PRO A 28 4.29 -4.18 -10.73
CA PRO A 28 5.65 -4.00 -10.22
C PRO A 28 5.72 -4.43 -8.75
N ARG A 29 6.79 -5.12 -8.38
CA ARG A 29 7.03 -5.61 -7.03
C ARG A 29 8.49 -5.44 -6.64
N PHE A 30 8.67 -5.02 -5.39
CA PHE A 30 9.98 -4.69 -4.85
C PHE A 30 10.32 -5.68 -3.73
N THR A 31 11.59 -6.03 -3.64
CA THR A 31 12.11 -6.94 -2.62
C THR A 31 13.18 -6.25 -1.80
N TYR A 32 13.62 -6.90 -0.74
CA TYR A 32 14.81 -6.48 -0.02
C TYR A 32 16.01 -6.29 -0.96
N ARG A 33 16.85 -5.33 -0.59
CA ARG A 33 18.09 -4.99 -1.26
C ARG A 33 19.24 -4.92 -0.28
N CYS A 34 20.44 -5.04 -0.81
CA CYS A 34 21.70 -4.83 -0.09
C CYS A 34 22.68 -4.08 -0.99
N ASN A 35 23.71 -3.51 -0.39
CA ASN A 35 24.72 -2.70 -1.05
C ASN A 35 24.16 -1.44 -1.72
N PHE A 36 23.03 -0.92 -1.23
CA PHE A 36 22.55 0.41 -1.64
C PHE A 36 23.30 1.52 -0.93
N GLN A 37 23.18 2.75 -1.44
CA GLN A 37 23.70 3.94 -0.78
C GLN A 37 23.15 4.06 0.65
N ALA A 38 24.05 4.21 1.62
CA ALA A 38 23.72 4.09 3.03
C ALA A 38 22.62 5.06 3.48
N ILE A 39 21.63 4.53 4.22
CA ILE A 39 20.62 5.32 4.91
C ILE A 39 21.25 5.94 6.17
N GLN A 40 21.01 7.22 6.38
CA GLN A 40 21.43 7.96 7.56
C GLN A 40 20.22 8.41 8.38
N PRO A 41 20.34 8.49 9.72
CA PRO A 41 21.46 7.99 10.53
C PRO A 41 21.53 6.45 10.59
N GLY A 42 22.73 5.91 10.86
CA GLY A 42 22.92 4.47 11.15
C GLY A 42 23.73 3.68 10.12
N ASN A 43 24.13 4.31 9.00
CA ASN A 43 24.96 3.70 7.96
C ASN A 43 24.40 2.35 7.45
N ILE A 44 23.08 2.28 7.29
CA ILE A 44 22.40 1.03 6.92
C ILE A 44 22.49 0.84 5.41
N THR A 45 22.99 -0.31 4.97
CA THR A 45 23.20 -0.63 3.54
C THR A 45 22.38 -1.84 3.06
N SER A 46 21.47 -2.34 3.90
CA SER A 46 20.50 -3.37 3.53
C SER A 46 19.20 -3.20 4.31
N ASP A 47 18.08 -3.46 3.64
CA ASP A 47 16.75 -3.43 4.25
C ASP A 47 16.20 -4.83 4.61
N SER A 48 17.05 -5.86 4.48
CA SER A 48 16.73 -7.23 4.89
C SER A 48 16.29 -7.29 6.35
N GLY A 49 15.11 -7.86 6.60
CA GLY A 49 14.58 -8.09 7.93
C GLY A 49 13.75 -6.94 8.52
N TRP A 50 13.68 -5.77 7.87
CA TRP A 50 12.89 -4.63 8.39
C TRP A 50 12.20 -3.81 7.30
N GLY A 51 12.69 -3.86 6.06
CA GLY A 51 12.23 -3.03 4.94
C GLY A 51 10.92 -3.45 4.26
N CYS A 52 10.27 -4.54 4.68
CA CYS A 52 9.27 -5.25 3.86
C CYS A 52 8.02 -4.39 3.61
N CYS A 53 7.65 -3.58 4.60
CA CYS A 53 6.57 -2.63 4.51
C CYS A 53 6.86 -1.51 3.50
N TYR A 54 8.09 -0.98 3.49
CA TYR A 54 8.50 0.03 2.50
C TYR A 54 8.55 -0.54 1.08
N ARG A 55 9.06 -1.77 0.90
CA ARG A 55 9.06 -2.44 -0.41
C ARG A 55 7.66 -2.71 -0.94
N SER A 56 6.74 -3.08 -0.05
CA SER A 56 5.33 -3.22 -0.41
C SER A 56 4.69 -1.88 -0.78
N ALA A 57 5.04 -0.80 -0.07
CA ALA A 57 4.62 0.56 -0.41
C ALA A 57 5.18 1.02 -1.77
N GLN A 58 6.44 0.72 -2.10
CA GLN A 58 6.99 0.97 -3.43
C GLN A 58 6.14 0.28 -4.52
N GLY A 59 5.72 -0.97 -4.29
CA GLY A 59 4.81 -1.70 -5.19
C GLY A 59 3.49 -0.95 -5.41
N LEU A 60 2.85 -0.52 -4.32
CA LEU A 60 1.60 0.23 -4.36
C LEU A 60 1.75 1.57 -5.11
N ILE A 61 2.82 2.33 -4.84
CA ILE A 61 3.09 3.62 -5.49
C ILE A 61 3.45 3.42 -6.97
N ALA A 62 4.22 2.38 -7.32
CA ALA A 62 4.53 2.08 -8.71
C ALA A 62 3.28 1.67 -9.49
N SER A 63 2.38 0.87 -8.88
CA SER A 63 1.06 0.57 -9.45
C SER A 63 0.23 1.85 -9.66
N TYR A 64 0.29 2.82 -8.76
CA TYR A 64 -0.34 4.13 -8.96
C TYR A 64 0.19 4.82 -10.22
N PHE A 65 1.52 4.90 -10.40
CA PHE A 65 2.09 5.58 -11.56
C PHE A 65 1.87 4.86 -12.88
N LEU A 66 1.76 3.52 -12.89
CA LEU A 66 1.33 2.77 -14.06
C LEU A 66 -0.06 3.18 -14.57
N ASN A 67 -0.96 3.57 -13.66
CA ASN A 67 -2.29 4.07 -14.00
C ASN A 67 -2.30 5.59 -14.23
N TYR A 68 -1.43 6.33 -13.55
CA TYR A 68 -1.32 7.78 -13.65
C TYR A 68 -0.73 8.24 -15.00
N ALA A 69 0.40 7.67 -15.40
CA ALA A 69 1.16 8.17 -16.56
C ALA A 69 0.37 8.14 -17.87
N PRO A 70 -0.51 7.15 -18.15
CA PRO A 70 -1.38 7.18 -19.32
C PRO A 70 -2.48 8.25 -19.27
N VAL A 71 -2.86 8.72 -18.08
CA VAL A 71 -3.95 9.68 -17.87
C VAL A 71 -3.45 11.13 -17.89
N ASP A 72 -2.31 11.41 -17.27
CA ASP A 72 -1.73 12.76 -17.18
C ASP A 72 -0.20 12.72 -17.40
N ALA A 73 0.19 12.31 -18.61
CA ALA A 73 1.58 12.14 -19.01
C ALA A 73 2.38 13.45 -18.92
N GLU A 74 1.81 14.57 -19.38
CA GLU A 74 2.47 15.88 -19.38
C GLU A 74 2.82 16.32 -17.96
N TYR A 75 1.88 16.20 -17.02
CA TYR A 75 2.15 16.53 -15.63
C TYR A 75 3.14 15.56 -15.00
N PHE A 76 3.04 14.25 -15.30
CA PHE A 76 4.00 13.26 -14.83
C PHE A 76 5.44 13.63 -15.23
N PHE A 77 5.68 13.90 -16.51
CA PHE A 77 7.03 14.27 -17.00
C PHE A 77 7.50 15.61 -16.44
N THR A 78 6.58 16.56 -16.23
CA THR A 78 6.89 17.85 -15.58
C THR A 78 7.32 17.68 -14.12
N VAL A 79 6.59 16.88 -13.33
CA VAL A 79 6.92 16.63 -11.92
C VAL A 79 8.24 15.90 -11.77
N PHE A 80 8.51 14.93 -12.65
CA PHE A 80 9.67 14.05 -12.54
C PHE A 80 10.84 14.42 -13.46
N ASN A 81 10.79 15.58 -14.14
CA ASN A 81 11.87 16.05 -15.03
C ASN A 81 12.34 14.98 -16.02
N GLU A 82 11.41 14.35 -16.74
CA GLU A 82 11.69 13.28 -17.73
C GLU A 82 12.35 12.01 -17.16
N ILE A 83 12.44 11.85 -15.83
CA ILE A 83 12.95 10.63 -15.22
C ILE A 83 11.99 9.46 -15.53
N PRO A 84 12.47 8.32 -16.09
CA PRO A 84 11.62 7.18 -16.36
C PRO A 84 10.98 6.63 -15.07
N MET A 85 9.71 6.23 -15.14
CA MET A 85 8.88 5.84 -13.99
C MET A 85 9.57 4.90 -13.00
N PHE A 86 10.16 3.81 -13.47
CA PHE A 86 10.78 2.82 -12.56
C PHE A 86 12.09 3.31 -11.95
N SER A 87 12.75 4.29 -12.58
CA SER A 87 13.96 4.92 -12.01
C SER A 87 13.62 5.66 -10.71
N LEU A 88 12.38 6.14 -10.55
CA LEU A 88 11.92 6.84 -9.33
C LEU A 88 12.01 5.98 -8.05
N PHE A 89 12.19 4.66 -8.19
CA PHE A 89 12.24 3.68 -7.11
C PHE A 89 13.62 3.04 -6.91
N GLU A 90 14.62 3.44 -7.70
CA GLU A 90 16.00 2.99 -7.53
C GLU A 90 16.49 3.28 -6.11
N ASP A 91 17.38 2.44 -5.58
CA ASP A 91 17.90 2.51 -4.21
C ASP A 91 18.95 3.62 -4.06
N ARG A 92 18.55 4.86 -4.37
CA ARG A 92 19.37 6.08 -4.41
C ARG A 92 18.69 7.25 -3.72
N VAL A 93 19.48 8.08 -3.05
CA VAL A 93 18.94 9.24 -2.32
C VAL A 93 18.33 10.29 -3.25
N GLU A 94 18.73 10.33 -4.52
CA GLU A 94 18.16 11.29 -5.48
C GLU A 94 16.74 10.92 -5.92
N MET A 95 16.33 9.65 -5.79
CA MET A 95 15.08 9.15 -6.34
C MET A 95 13.94 9.24 -5.31
N PRO A 96 12.80 9.87 -5.63
CA PRO A 96 11.81 10.29 -4.63
C PRO A 96 11.17 9.15 -3.86
N PHE A 97 11.03 7.97 -4.47
CA PHE A 97 10.40 6.79 -3.86
C PHE A 97 11.42 5.68 -3.56
N SER A 98 12.70 6.03 -3.46
CA SER A 98 13.74 5.11 -2.99
C SER A 98 13.50 4.68 -1.53
N ILE A 99 14.10 3.55 -1.14
CA ILE A 99 14.05 3.10 0.26
C ILE A 99 14.63 4.16 1.21
N GLN A 100 15.66 4.89 0.76
CA GLN A 100 16.26 5.97 1.53
C GLN A 100 15.27 7.09 1.82
N ASN A 101 14.58 7.59 0.80
CA ASN A 101 13.66 8.72 0.96
C ASN A 101 12.37 8.32 1.69
N LEU A 102 11.89 7.09 1.50
CA LEU A 102 10.79 6.56 2.30
C LEU A 102 11.16 6.47 3.78
N VAL A 103 12.35 5.96 4.11
CA VAL A 103 12.81 5.83 5.50
C VAL A 103 13.06 7.19 6.13
N TYR A 104 13.81 8.07 5.46
CA TYR A 104 14.06 9.42 5.94
C TYR A 104 12.75 10.17 6.21
N ARG A 105 11.77 10.06 5.30
CA ARG A 105 10.48 10.70 5.49
C ARG A 105 9.68 10.13 6.66
N SER A 106 9.75 8.81 6.87
CA SER A 106 9.02 8.14 7.93
C SER A 106 9.46 8.56 9.34
N GLU A 107 10.65 9.15 9.48
CA GLU A 107 11.14 9.72 10.74
C GLU A 107 10.23 10.84 11.26
N LEU A 108 9.60 11.62 10.37
CA LEU A 108 8.60 12.65 10.73
C LEU A 108 7.39 12.06 11.45
N PHE A 109 7.14 10.76 11.28
CA PHE A 109 6.03 10.01 11.86
C PHE A 109 6.50 9.00 12.91
N GLY A 110 7.69 9.24 13.47
CA GLY A 110 8.24 8.51 14.62
C GLY A 110 8.82 7.14 14.30
N VAL A 111 9.03 6.80 13.02
CA VAL A 111 9.70 5.55 12.64
C VAL A 111 11.22 5.76 12.68
N LYS A 112 11.96 4.87 13.33
CA LYS A 112 13.43 4.95 13.36
C LYS A 112 14.01 4.26 12.12
N PRO A 113 15.09 4.78 11.51
CA PRO A 113 15.80 4.07 10.45
C PRO A 113 16.19 2.65 10.88
N GLY A 114 16.05 1.68 9.98
CA GLY A 114 16.33 0.27 10.29
C GLY A 114 15.21 -0.47 11.01
N THR A 115 14.03 0.15 11.18
CA THR A 115 12.87 -0.48 11.82
C THR A 115 11.67 -0.55 10.90
N TRP A 116 10.76 -1.47 11.20
CA TRP A 116 9.52 -1.66 10.47
C TRP A 116 8.54 -0.48 10.67
N ALA A 117 7.88 -0.06 9.59
CA ALA A 117 6.86 0.99 9.61
C ALA A 117 5.44 0.41 9.56
N LYS A 118 4.54 0.94 10.41
CA LYS A 118 3.11 0.57 10.37
C LYS A 118 2.44 1.05 9.08
N PRO A 119 1.39 0.37 8.61
CA PRO A 119 0.59 0.83 7.46
C PRO A 119 0.11 2.29 7.58
N SER A 120 -0.31 2.74 8.77
CA SER A 120 -0.72 4.15 8.99
C SER A 120 0.45 5.14 8.90
N GLN A 121 1.64 4.77 9.40
CA GLN A 121 2.85 5.59 9.28
C GLN A 121 3.32 5.68 7.82
N LEU A 122 3.23 4.57 7.07
CA LEU A 122 3.49 4.58 5.63
C LEU A 122 2.51 5.47 4.87
N ALA A 123 1.22 5.46 5.21
CA ALA A 123 0.26 6.35 4.58
C ALA A 123 0.66 7.82 4.75
N ALA A 124 0.96 8.24 5.98
CA ALA A 124 1.43 9.59 6.27
C ALA A 124 2.77 9.92 5.57
N THR A 125 3.67 8.94 5.48
CA THR A 125 4.93 9.05 4.74
C THR A 125 4.70 9.33 3.25
N ILE A 126 3.81 8.56 2.62
CA ILE A 126 3.43 8.73 1.22
C ILE A 126 2.78 10.10 1.01
N GLU A 127 1.85 10.50 1.88
CA GLU A 127 1.20 11.80 1.80
C GLU A 127 2.21 12.95 1.85
N SER A 128 3.19 12.86 2.74
CA SER A 128 4.21 13.90 2.85
C SER A 128 5.05 14.00 1.58
N ILE A 129 5.49 12.88 1.00
CA ILE A 129 6.27 12.88 -0.26
C ILE A 129 5.41 13.41 -1.42
N PHE A 130 4.16 12.96 -1.52
CA PHE A 130 3.24 13.40 -2.58
C PHE A 130 2.99 14.91 -2.50
N LYS A 131 2.79 15.46 -1.31
CA LYS A 131 2.63 16.92 -1.11
C LYS A 131 3.83 17.71 -1.61
N ASP A 132 5.06 17.28 -1.32
CA ASP A 132 6.27 17.96 -1.80
C ASP A 132 6.40 17.89 -3.33
N LEU A 133 5.99 16.77 -3.92
CA LEU A 133 5.93 16.57 -5.37
C LEU A 133 4.69 17.19 -6.03
N LYS A 134 3.81 17.85 -5.25
CA LYS A 134 2.53 18.41 -5.70
C LYS A 134 1.57 17.38 -6.31
N LEU A 135 1.73 16.11 -5.95
CA LEU A 135 0.83 15.03 -6.30
C LEU A 135 -0.34 14.95 -5.31
N SER A 136 -1.48 14.48 -5.80
CA SER A 136 -2.72 14.41 -5.01
C SER A 136 -2.89 13.04 -4.37
N VAL A 137 -3.14 13.04 -3.05
CA VAL A 137 -3.42 11.85 -2.26
C VAL A 137 -4.40 12.18 -1.15
N LEU A 138 -5.38 11.30 -0.95
CA LEU A 138 -6.37 11.39 0.11
C LEU A 138 -6.19 10.19 1.06
N ILE A 139 -6.14 10.45 2.36
CA ILE A 139 -6.06 9.40 3.39
C ILE A 139 -7.35 9.41 4.21
N SER A 140 -8.02 8.26 4.33
CA SER A 140 -9.14 8.13 5.25
C SER A 140 -8.68 8.29 6.70
N LYS A 141 -9.45 8.99 7.53
CA LYS A 141 -9.17 9.16 8.96
C LYS A 141 -10.20 8.40 9.78
N ASP A 142 -9.74 7.57 10.71
CA ASP A 142 -10.61 6.77 11.59
C ASP A 142 -11.63 5.92 10.81
N SER A 143 -11.18 5.39 9.68
CA SER A 143 -12.00 4.65 8.72
C SER A 143 -13.19 5.45 8.17
N ASN A 144 -13.17 6.78 8.26
CA ASN A 144 -14.12 7.68 7.62
C ASN A 144 -13.45 8.43 6.47
N ILE A 145 -14.20 8.61 5.38
CA ILE A 145 -13.84 9.48 4.26
C ILE A 145 -14.87 10.61 4.23
N ILE A 146 -14.39 11.85 4.18
CA ILE A 146 -15.24 13.04 4.14
C ILE A 146 -15.56 13.36 2.67
N PRO A 147 -16.83 13.48 2.27
CA PRO A 147 -17.20 13.79 0.89
C PRO A 147 -16.59 15.07 0.36
N GLU A 148 -16.50 16.11 1.18
CA GLU A 148 -15.90 17.38 0.77
C GLU A 148 -14.40 17.25 0.48
N ASP A 149 -13.66 16.48 1.30
CA ASP A 149 -12.23 16.23 1.04
C ASP A 149 -12.04 15.59 -0.35
N VAL A 150 -12.90 14.63 -0.73
CA VAL A 150 -12.86 13.99 -2.06
C VAL A 150 -13.09 15.01 -3.19
N LYS A 151 -14.05 15.93 -3.03
CA LYS A 151 -14.36 16.95 -4.05
C LYS A 151 -13.24 17.96 -4.25
N THR A 152 -12.45 18.22 -3.20
CA THR A 152 -11.31 19.15 -3.27
C THR A 152 -10.05 18.54 -3.90
N MET A 153 -10.01 17.22 -4.10
CA MET A 153 -8.85 16.54 -4.69
C MET A 153 -8.69 16.89 -6.17
N ARG A 154 -7.45 17.17 -6.59
CA ARG A 154 -7.10 17.22 -8.01
C ARG A 154 -6.91 15.80 -8.54
N ALA A 155 -7.70 15.41 -9.53
CA ALA A 155 -7.53 14.13 -10.20
C ALA A 155 -6.36 14.14 -11.22
N PRO A 156 -5.69 13.00 -11.46
CA PRO A 156 -5.84 11.73 -10.75
C PRO A 156 -5.23 11.79 -9.34
N PHE A 157 -5.79 11.05 -8.39
CA PHE A 157 -5.24 11.00 -7.03
C PHE A 157 -5.20 9.58 -6.46
N LEU A 158 -4.30 9.40 -5.49
CA LEU A 158 -4.17 8.15 -4.74
C LEU A 158 -5.11 8.21 -3.53
N LEU A 159 -6.04 7.27 -3.40
CA LEU A 159 -6.82 7.08 -2.17
C LEU A 159 -6.16 5.99 -1.33
N LEU A 160 -5.78 6.34 -0.10
CA LEU A 160 -5.19 5.44 0.88
C LEU A 160 -6.16 5.23 2.06
N ILE A 161 -6.41 3.98 2.42
CA ILE A 161 -7.27 3.61 3.54
C ILE A 161 -6.48 2.72 4.51
N PRO A 162 -5.87 3.30 5.56
CA PRO A 162 -5.33 2.54 6.67
C PRO A 162 -6.50 1.94 7.48
N ILE A 163 -6.48 0.63 7.71
CA ILE A 163 -7.59 -0.05 8.37
C ILE A 163 -7.14 -1.28 9.16
N LEU A 164 -7.85 -1.54 10.27
CA LEU A 164 -7.68 -2.71 11.12
C LEU A 164 -8.97 -3.53 11.11
N LEU A 165 -8.93 -4.73 10.55
CA LEU A 165 -10.08 -5.62 10.32
C LEU A 165 -10.20 -6.73 11.38
N GLY A 166 -9.60 -6.53 12.55
CA GLY A 166 -9.58 -7.49 13.65
C GLY A 166 -8.33 -7.33 14.53
N MET A 167 -8.35 -7.98 15.70
CA MET A 167 -7.26 -7.86 16.68
C MET A 167 -6.07 -8.78 16.40
N LYS A 168 -6.33 -9.99 15.91
CA LYS A 168 -5.31 -11.01 15.63
C LYS A 168 -5.45 -11.57 14.22
N ASP A 169 -6.66 -11.97 13.88
CA ASP A 169 -7.06 -12.47 12.58
C ASP A 169 -8.13 -11.55 11.99
N VAL A 170 -8.29 -11.58 10.66
CA VAL A 170 -9.40 -10.89 9.99
C VAL A 170 -10.74 -11.44 10.47
N GLU A 171 -11.62 -10.57 10.96
CA GLU A 171 -12.98 -10.94 11.35
C GLU A 171 -13.81 -11.39 10.15
N GLN A 172 -14.60 -12.46 10.31
CA GLN A 172 -15.39 -13.06 9.21
C GLN A 172 -16.35 -12.06 8.55
N LYS A 173 -16.90 -11.12 9.32
CA LYS A 173 -17.83 -10.09 8.82
C LYS A 173 -17.19 -9.16 7.78
N PHE A 174 -15.86 -9.00 7.78
CA PHE A 174 -15.14 -8.15 6.83
C PHE A 174 -14.62 -8.88 5.59
N ILE A 175 -14.78 -10.21 5.50
CA ILE A 175 -14.36 -10.96 4.30
C ILE A 175 -15.07 -10.48 3.02
N PRO A 176 -16.39 -10.21 3.03
CA PRO A 176 -17.07 -9.64 1.86
C PRO A 176 -16.46 -8.30 1.41
N PHE A 177 -16.11 -7.44 2.36
CA PHE A 177 -15.44 -6.16 2.10
C PHE A 177 -14.08 -6.35 1.41
N ILE A 178 -13.22 -7.23 1.95
CA ILE A 178 -11.91 -7.52 1.33
C ILE A 178 -12.09 -8.08 -0.07
N LYS A 179 -13.02 -9.04 -0.26
CA LYS A 179 -13.23 -9.64 -1.58
C LYS A 179 -13.69 -8.62 -2.61
N TYR A 180 -14.66 -7.80 -2.24
CA TYR A 180 -15.21 -6.77 -3.12
C TYR A 180 -14.15 -5.73 -3.48
N THR A 181 -13.42 -5.20 -2.48
CA THR A 181 -12.36 -4.21 -2.70
C THR A 181 -11.23 -4.75 -3.58
N PHE A 182 -10.79 -6.00 -3.38
CA PHE A 182 -9.68 -6.60 -4.14
C PHE A 182 -10.03 -6.94 -5.60
N GLN A 183 -11.32 -6.87 -5.96
CA GLN A 183 -11.83 -7.10 -7.31
C GLN A 183 -12.12 -5.78 -8.05
N ARG A 184 -12.01 -4.63 -7.38
CA ARG A 184 -12.25 -3.32 -7.99
C ARG A 184 -11.20 -3.00 -9.04
N PRO A 185 -11.57 -2.42 -10.20
CA PRO A 185 -10.60 -1.93 -11.17
C PRO A 185 -9.74 -0.79 -10.62
N GLU A 186 -10.23 -0.05 -9.64
CA GLU A 186 -9.48 1.03 -8.97
C GLU A 186 -8.43 0.50 -7.99
N PHE A 187 -8.50 -0.77 -7.59
CA PHE A 187 -7.61 -1.32 -6.56
C PHE A 187 -6.17 -1.47 -7.07
N LEU A 188 -5.25 -0.77 -6.42
CA LEU A 188 -3.82 -0.79 -6.73
C LEU A 188 -3.05 -1.86 -5.96
N GLY A 189 -3.69 -2.41 -4.92
CA GLY A 189 -3.10 -3.34 -3.98
C GLY A 189 -3.20 -2.85 -2.54
N ALA A 190 -2.68 -3.65 -1.63
CA ALA A 190 -2.64 -3.35 -0.21
C ALA A 190 -1.30 -3.76 0.41
N VAL A 191 -0.81 -2.93 1.33
CA VAL A 191 0.29 -3.31 2.22
C VAL A 191 -0.33 -3.94 3.46
N SER A 192 0.00 -5.19 3.76
CA SER A 192 -0.51 -5.90 4.95
C SER A 192 0.60 -6.68 5.63
N GLY A 193 0.64 -6.65 6.97
CA GLY A 193 1.71 -7.29 7.72
C GLY A 193 1.73 -6.98 9.22
N SER A 194 2.61 -7.71 9.93
CA SER A 194 2.97 -7.45 11.33
C SER A 194 4.49 -7.26 11.45
N SER A 195 4.99 -7.02 12.67
CA SER A 195 6.29 -6.40 12.99
C SER A 195 7.56 -6.91 12.31
N ASP A 196 7.53 -8.01 11.54
CA ASP A 196 8.68 -8.50 10.76
C ASP A 196 8.31 -9.03 9.36
N PHE A 197 7.00 -9.07 9.03
CA PHE A 197 6.52 -9.69 7.79
C PHE A 197 5.40 -8.87 7.19
N SER A 198 5.65 -8.33 6.00
CA SER A 198 4.68 -7.57 5.22
C SER A 198 4.67 -8.03 3.78
N TYR A 199 3.49 -8.01 3.18
CA TYR A 199 3.23 -8.49 1.83
C TYR A 199 2.52 -7.40 1.04
N PHE A 200 2.79 -7.38 -0.26
CA PHE A 200 2.03 -6.57 -1.20
C PHE A 200 0.91 -7.42 -1.78
N LEU A 201 -0.30 -7.23 -1.29
CA LEU A 201 -1.49 -7.94 -1.74
C LEU A 201 -2.04 -7.25 -2.99
N VAL A 202 -2.39 -7.99 -4.02
CA VAL A 202 -2.68 -7.41 -5.35
C VAL A 202 -4.02 -7.84 -5.95
N GLY A 203 -4.73 -8.76 -5.30
CA GLY A 203 -6.08 -9.14 -5.72
C GLY A 203 -6.47 -10.54 -5.26
N LEU A 204 -7.39 -11.15 -6.01
CA LEU A 204 -7.88 -12.50 -5.78
C LEU A 204 -7.60 -13.43 -6.96
N SER A 205 -7.27 -14.68 -6.63
CA SER A 205 -7.22 -15.79 -7.56
C SER A 205 -8.63 -16.19 -8.02
N GLU A 206 -8.71 -17.04 -9.05
CA GLU A 206 -9.96 -17.69 -9.47
C GLU A 206 -10.64 -18.40 -8.29
N ASP A 207 -9.86 -19.14 -7.48
CA ASP A 207 -10.33 -19.83 -6.26
C ASP A 207 -10.57 -18.91 -5.05
N GLN A 208 -10.63 -17.59 -5.24
CA GLN A 208 -10.91 -16.60 -4.19
C GLN A 208 -9.87 -16.57 -3.05
N ASN A 209 -8.64 -17.06 -3.30
CA ASN A 209 -7.50 -16.84 -2.43
C ASN A 209 -6.89 -15.47 -2.70
N VAL A 210 -6.28 -14.86 -1.70
CA VAL A 210 -5.57 -13.59 -1.89
C VAL A 210 -4.27 -13.84 -2.62
N VAL A 211 -4.00 -13.03 -3.64
CA VAL A 211 -2.74 -13.03 -4.37
C VAL A 211 -1.83 -11.94 -3.82
N TYR A 212 -0.56 -12.27 -3.62
CA TYR A 212 0.43 -11.34 -3.07
C TYR A 212 1.83 -11.54 -3.67
N PHE A 213 2.66 -10.50 -3.54
CA PHE A 213 4.09 -10.57 -3.76
C PHE A 213 4.85 -10.58 -2.43
N ASP A 214 5.87 -11.42 -2.37
CA ASP A 214 6.70 -11.63 -1.18
C ASP A 214 8.01 -10.81 -1.31
N PRO A 215 8.19 -9.75 -0.50
CA PRO A 215 9.39 -8.91 -0.58
C PRO A 215 10.62 -9.55 0.10
N HIS A 216 10.48 -10.70 0.79
CA HIS A 216 11.50 -11.27 1.67
C HIS A 216 12.59 -12.05 0.92
N VAL A 217 13.09 -11.48 -0.17
CA VAL A 217 14.23 -11.98 -0.94
C VAL A 217 15.22 -10.85 -1.12
N THR A 218 16.44 -11.01 -0.60
CA THR A 218 17.48 -9.97 -0.73
C THR A 218 18.15 -10.05 -2.10
N LYS A 219 18.11 -8.95 -2.85
CA LYS A 219 18.82 -8.75 -4.12
C LYS A 219 19.88 -7.65 -3.99
N GLN A 220 20.70 -7.44 -5.03
CA GLN A 220 21.59 -6.28 -5.11
C GLN A 220 20.79 -4.99 -5.35
N ALA A 221 21.27 -3.86 -4.87
CA ALA A 221 20.67 -2.55 -5.09
C ALA A 221 20.52 -2.20 -6.57
N VAL A 222 19.43 -1.52 -6.92
CA VAL A 222 19.22 -0.95 -8.25
C VAL A 222 19.64 0.51 -8.19
N ALA A 223 20.77 0.88 -8.81
CA ALA A 223 21.31 2.24 -8.72
C ALA A 223 21.40 2.97 -10.07
N SER A 224 21.33 2.25 -11.19
CA SER A 224 21.36 2.86 -12.52
C SER A 224 21.08 1.75 -13.52
N SER A 225 19.83 1.35 -13.64
CA SER A 225 19.45 0.35 -14.64
C SER A 225 18.60 1.00 -15.73
N PHE A 226 18.97 0.77 -16.99
CA PHE A 226 18.06 1.03 -18.10
C PHE A 226 17.00 -0.07 -18.25
N ASP A 227 17.21 -1.22 -17.60
CA ASP A 227 16.29 -2.35 -17.58
C ASP A 227 15.79 -2.61 -16.16
N HIS A 228 14.53 -2.28 -15.88
CA HIS A 228 13.87 -2.52 -14.60
C HIS A 228 13.08 -3.84 -14.59
N SER A 229 13.40 -4.80 -15.47
CA SER A 229 12.77 -6.13 -15.55
C SER A 229 12.76 -6.88 -14.21
N GLU A 230 13.74 -6.63 -13.36
CA GLU A 230 13.86 -7.21 -12.02
C GLU A 230 12.72 -6.85 -11.04
N PHE A 231 12.03 -5.73 -11.27
CA PHE A 231 10.79 -5.38 -10.56
C PHE A 231 9.60 -6.26 -10.97
N PHE A 232 9.79 -7.15 -11.93
CA PHE A 232 8.80 -8.09 -12.45
C PHE A 232 9.26 -9.56 -12.36
N GLU A 233 10.32 -9.87 -11.62
CA GLU A 233 10.81 -11.26 -11.57
C GLU A 233 10.14 -12.11 -10.48
N VAL A 234 9.69 -11.48 -9.38
CA VAL A 234 9.13 -12.22 -8.26
C VAL A 234 7.75 -12.77 -8.66
N PRO A 235 7.53 -14.09 -8.59
CA PRO A 235 6.25 -14.66 -8.96
C PRO A 235 5.18 -14.33 -7.91
N PRO A 236 3.91 -14.14 -8.32
CA PRO A 236 2.81 -14.00 -7.39
C PRO A 236 2.59 -15.31 -6.63
N ARG A 237 2.11 -15.21 -5.39
CA ARG A 237 1.77 -16.34 -4.53
C ARG A 237 0.34 -16.21 -4.03
N GLY A 238 -0.30 -17.35 -3.75
CA GLY A 238 -1.62 -17.39 -3.15
C GLY A 238 -1.55 -17.56 -1.63
N ILE A 239 -2.51 -16.97 -0.92
CA ILE A 239 -2.77 -17.20 0.50
C ILE A 239 -4.27 -17.26 0.81
N LYS A 240 -4.65 -18.09 1.78
CA LYS A 240 -6.03 -18.15 2.26
C LYS A 240 -6.39 -16.88 3.01
N MET A 241 -7.61 -16.38 2.81
CA MET A 241 -8.14 -15.17 3.47
C MET A 241 -7.96 -15.19 5.00
N LYS A 242 -8.20 -16.34 5.63
CA LYS A 242 -8.07 -16.53 7.09
C LYS A 242 -6.65 -16.40 7.64
N SER A 243 -5.65 -16.39 6.76
CA SER A 243 -4.23 -16.30 7.13
C SER A 243 -3.70 -14.88 6.96
N LEU A 244 -4.54 -13.92 6.56
CA LEU A 244 -4.13 -12.53 6.42
C LEU A 244 -3.96 -11.87 7.78
N ASN A 245 -2.99 -10.97 7.86
CA ASN A 245 -2.91 -10.01 8.94
C ASN A 245 -4.09 -9.02 8.83
N PRO A 246 -4.75 -8.64 9.95
CA PRO A 246 -5.91 -7.76 9.91
C PRO A 246 -5.57 -6.28 9.65
N SER A 247 -4.29 -5.88 9.70
CA SER A 247 -3.86 -4.52 9.41
C SER A 247 -3.54 -4.36 7.92
N PHE A 248 -4.18 -3.38 7.29
CA PHE A 248 -4.00 -3.06 5.87
C PHE A 248 -3.76 -1.56 5.68
N LEU A 249 -3.00 -1.23 4.66
CA LEU A 249 -3.09 0.04 3.93
C LEU A 249 -3.59 -0.29 2.53
N LEU A 250 -4.86 -0.03 2.27
CA LEU A 250 -5.45 -0.22 0.94
C LEU A 250 -5.11 0.98 0.06
N GLY A 251 -4.77 0.76 -1.21
CA GLY A 251 -4.54 1.81 -2.20
C GLY A 251 -5.50 1.70 -3.37
N PHE A 252 -6.06 2.83 -3.80
CA PHE A 252 -6.92 2.93 -4.96
C PHE A 252 -6.51 4.08 -5.88
N PHE A 253 -6.61 3.86 -7.19
CA PHE A 253 -6.42 4.88 -8.21
C PHE A 253 -7.76 5.56 -8.50
N CYS A 254 -7.84 6.84 -8.21
CA CYS A 254 -9.01 7.66 -8.51
C CYS A 254 -8.74 8.53 -9.73
N SER A 255 -9.30 8.16 -10.88
CA SER A 255 -9.07 8.85 -12.16
C SER A 255 -9.83 10.17 -12.29
N SER A 256 -10.94 10.31 -11.56
CA SER A 256 -11.73 11.54 -11.44
C SER A 256 -12.43 11.58 -10.08
N THR A 257 -13.00 12.73 -9.72
CA THR A 257 -13.83 12.89 -8.52
C THR A 257 -15.05 11.97 -8.56
N GLU A 258 -15.70 11.82 -9.72
CA GLU A 258 -16.87 10.94 -9.90
C GLU A 258 -16.49 9.46 -9.75
N ASN A 259 -15.35 9.06 -10.32
CA ASN A 259 -14.82 7.71 -10.14
C ASN A 259 -14.53 7.42 -8.66
N ALA A 260 -13.93 8.37 -7.94
CA ALA A 260 -13.65 8.24 -6.52
C ALA A 260 -14.94 8.12 -5.69
N ILE A 261 -15.92 9.00 -5.90
CA ILE A 261 -17.20 8.98 -5.18
C ILE A 261 -17.92 7.65 -5.43
N SER A 262 -17.98 7.20 -6.69
CA SER A 262 -18.59 5.92 -7.05
C SER A 262 -17.92 4.74 -6.33
N LEU A 263 -16.59 4.67 -6.37
CA LEU A 263 -15.81 3.67 -5.64
C LEU A 263 -16.12 3.70 -4.14
N ILE A 264 -16.07 4.87 -3.50
CA ILE A 264 -16.25 5.03 -2.05
C ILE A 264 -17.66 4.65 -1.63
N GLU A 265 -18.68 5.08 -2.38
CA GLU A 265 -20.07 4.68 -2.14
C GLU A 265 -20.26 3.18 -2.26
N ASP A 266 -19.68 2.56 -3.29
CA ASP A 266 -19.77 1.11 -3.51
C ASP A 266 -19.18 0.32 -2.34
N ILE A 267 -18.01 0.69 -1.85
CA ILE A 267 -17.32 -0.03 -0.75
C ILE A 267 -17.92 0.28 0.63
N THR A 268 -18.57 1.42 0.81
CA THR A 268 -19.21 1.82 2.08
C THR A 268 -20.64 1.29 2.22
N LYS A 269 -21.37 1.09 1.11
CA LYS A 269 -22.72 0.50 1.10
C LYS A 269 -22.73 -1.02 1.33
N LEU A 270 -21.56 -1.67 1.33
CA LEU A 270 -21.48 -3.08 1.69
C LEU A 270 -21.96 -3.30 3.12
N LYS A 271 -22.71 -4.39 3.32
CA LYS A 271 -23.07 -4.84 4.66
C LYS A 271 -21.80 -5.04 5.49
N ASP A 272 -21.81 -4.53 6.72
CA ASP A 272 -20.69 -4.60 7.66
C ASP A 272 -19.41 -3.92 7.15
N SER A 273 -19.54 -2.93 6.24
CA SER A 273 -18.37 -2.16 5.79
C SER A 273 -17.65 -1.52 6.98
N PRO A 274 -16.33 -1.72 7.10
CA PRO A 274 -15.55 -1.14 8.19
C PRO A 274 -15.27 0.37 7.97
N ILE A 275 -15.63 0.90 6.80
CA ILE A 275 -15.43 2.30 6.43
C ILE A 275 -16.74 3.04 6.24
N THR A 276 -16.71 4.35 6.47
CA THR A 276 -17.86 5.25 6.33
C THR A 276 -17.55 6.39 5.35
N PHE A 277 -18.60 6.91 4.71
CA PHE A 277 -18.53 8.10 3.86
C PHE A 277 -19.50 9.15 4.37
N SER A 278 -19.00 10.03 5.26
CA SER A 278 -19.86 10.96 5.99
C SER A 278 -19.12 12.23 6.42
N GLU A 279 -19.87 13.32 6.54
CA GLU A 279 -19.38 14.64 7.01
C GLU A 279 -19.03 14.65 8.50
N ILE A 280 -19.55 13.68 9.27
CA ILE A 280 -19.37 13.64 10.71
C ILE A 280 -18.09 12.86 11.02
N ARG A 281 -17.14 13.50 11.71
CA ARG A 281 -16.00 12.77 12.24
C ARG A 281 -16.48 11.84 13.37
N LYS A 282 -16.07 10.56 13.33
CA LYS A 282 -16.53 9.52 14.27
C LYS A 282 -16.29 9.89 15.74
N ASP A 283 -15.23 10.63 16.03
CA ASP A 283 -14.89 11.14 17.37
C ASP A 283 -15.99 12.02 17.98
N LEU A 284 -16.77 12.73 17.17
CA LEU A 284 -17.93 13.51 17.64
C LEU A 284 -19.16 12.63 17.92
N VAL A 285 -19.29 11.47 17.28
CA VAL A 285 -20.43 10.57 17.50
C VAL A 285 -20.30 9.84 18.83
N ASP A 286 -19.09 9.36 19.15
CA ASP A 286 -18.82 8.69 20.43
C ASP A 286 -18.97 9.67 21.61
N GLN A 287 -18.59 10.95 21.45
CA GLN A 287 -18.82 11.98 22.46
C GLN A 287 -20.30 12.37 22.65
N VAL A 288 -21.12 12.24 21.60
CA VAL A 288 -22.56 12.54 21.68
C VAL A 288 -23.34 11.39 22.32
N LEU A 289 -22.87 10.15 22.17
CA LEU A 289 -23.47 8.97 22.82
C LEU A 289 -23.16 8.88 24.32
N ASP A 290 -22.11 9.58 24.80
CA ASP A 290 -21.77 9.68 26.24
C ASP A 290 -22.58 10.77 26.99
N ILE A 291 -23.51 11.49 26.32
CA ILE A 291 -24.32 12.55 26.95
C ILE A 291 -25.64 12.00 27.53
N ASP A 292 -26.00 10.75 27.26
CA ASP A 292 -27.21 10.12 27.82
C ASP A 292 -27.04 9.62 29.28
N ASP A 293 -25.87 9.83 29.91
CA ASP A 293 -25.60 9.55 31.34
C ASP A 293 -25.59 10.84 32.22
N ILE A 294 -26.25 11.91 31.78
CA ILE A 294 -26.56 13.05 32.67
C ILE A 294 -27.96 12.84 33.25
N ASP A 295 -28.03 12.02 34.30
CA ASP A 295 -29.19 11.94 35.18
C ASP A 295 -29.53 13.31 35.80
N LEU A 296 -30.84 13.57 35.82
CA LEU A 296 -31.57 14.59 36.56
C LEU A 296 -31.32 14.56 38.07
#